data_AF-R6MRD9-F1
#
_entry.id   AF-R6MRD9-F1
#
_cell.length_a   1.000
_cell.length_b   1.000
_cell.length_c   1.000
_cell.angle_alpha   90.00
_cell.angle_beta   90.00
_cell.angle_gamma   90.00
#
_symmetry.space_group_name_H-M   'P 1'
#
loop_
_entity.id
_entity.type
_entity.pdbx_description
1 polymer ?
#
loop_
_entity_poly.entity_id
_entity_poly.type
_entity_poly.pdbx_seq_one_letter_code
_entity_poly.pdbx_strand_id
1 'polypeptide(L)'
;MSAESENGQLARQVLDEYYRGFQERNPNLKVFSAHLHMDEATPHLHIDFVPFTTGSNRGLDTRVSLKQALAAQGFKGGTRGDTEWNQWVSAEKSAFAFVMEQYGIEWEHKGTHEKHLSVLDYKKQERATELEQLGAKIEEKQTEFNVLSERVLNYDDGLENLKNMEEMLDTAPEYQLSENSWRYRVEPMGECRKIRTLIRYGTTRN
;
A
#
# COMPACT_ATOMS: atom_id res chain seq x y z
N MET A 1 7.50 9.73 -8.49
CA MET A 1 6.26 10.19 -9.18
C MET A 1 5.85 9.09 -10.14
N SER A 2 4.57 8.69 -10.18
CA SER A 2 4.15 7.48 -10.93
C SER A 2 4.37 7.62 -12.44
N ALA A 3 4.33 8.84 -12.98
CA ALA A 3 4.49 9.12 -14.40
C ALA A 3 5.89 8.85 -14.97
N GLU A 4 6.94 8.98 -14.15
CA GLU A 4 8.32 8.64 -14.54
C GLU A 4 8.64 7.15 -14.34
N SER A 5 7.74 6.41 -13.67
CA SER A 5 7.90 4.96 -13.52
C SER A 5 7.74 4.24 -14.86
N GLU A 6 8.26 3.01 -14.94
CA GLU A 6 8.10 2.14 -16.11
C GLU A 6 6.62 1.99 -16.51
N ASN A 7 5.74 1.76 -15.53
CA ASN A 7 4.29 1.69 -15.74
C ASN A 7 3.71 3.03 -16.24
N GLY A 8 4.26 4.15 -15.78
CA GLY A 8 3.85 5.48 -16.24
C GLY A 8 4.21 5.71 -17.70
N GLN A 9 5.42 5.31 -18.11
CA GLN A 9 5.86 5.39 -19.51
C GLN A 9 5.08 4.43 -20.41
N LEU A 10 4.74 3.24 -19.91
CA LEU A 10 3.88 2.29 -20.61
C LEU A 10 2.48 2.89 -20.84
N ALA A 11 1.87 3.44 -19.79
CA ALA A 11 0.57 4.11 -19.89
C ALA A 11 0.59 5.26 -20.90
N ARG A 12 1.68 6.04 -20.94
CA ARG A 12 1.89 7.10 -21.95
C ARG A 12 1.83 6.55 -23.38
N GLN A 13 2.52 5.44 -23.64
CA GLN A 13 2.56 4.82 -24.98
C GLN A 13 1.18 4.30 -25.39
N VAL A 14 0.52 3.57 -24.49
CA VAL A 14 -0.83 3.02 -24.73
C VAL A 14 -1.85 4.14 -25.00
N LEU A 15 -1.84 5.21 -24.20
CA LEU A 15 -2.76 6.34 -24.37
C LEU A 15 -2.49 7.13 -25.67
N ASP A 16 -1.22 7.31 -26.04
CA ASP A 16 -0.85 7.96 -27.31
C ASP A 16 -1.31 7.13 -28.51
N GLU A 17 -1.08 5.82 -28.50
CA GLU A 17 -1.51 4.94 -29.58
C GLU A 17 -3.03 4.87 -29.71
N TYR A 18 -3.74 4.76 -28.59
CA TYR A 18 -5.20 4.83 -28.56
C TYR A 18 -5.74 6.12 -29.21
N TYR A 19 -5.12 7.27 -28.89
CA TYR A 19 -5.54 8.57 -29.41
C TYR A 19 -5.30 8.71 -30.91
N ARG A 20 -4.20 8.16 -31.45
CA ARG A 20 -3.89 8.25 -32.89
C ARG A 20 -5.01 7.71 -33.78
N GLY A 21 -5.71 6.66 -33.34
CA GLY A 21 -6.87 6.12 -34.06
C GLY A 21 -8.22 6.75 -33.69
N PHE A 22 -8.27 7.65 -32.70
CA PHE A 22 -9.54 8.15 -32.13
C PHE A 22 -10.38 8.91 -33.16
N GLN A 23 -9.76 9.85 -33.89
CA GLN A 23 -10.47 10.69 -34.86
C GLN A 23 -10.99 9.88 -36.07
N GLU A 24 -10.28 8.82 -36.47
CA GLU A 24 -10.68 7.94 -37.58
C GLU A 24 -11.90 7.08 -37.20
N ARG A 25 -11.93 6.55 -35.98
CA ARG A 25 -13.08 5.83 -35.43
C ARG A 25 -14.30 6.74 -35.22
N ASN A 26 -14.05 8.04 -35.01
CA ASN A 26 -15.07 9.02 -34.63
C ASN A 26 -15.18 10.19 -35.63
N PRO A 27 -15.60 9.94 -36.88
CA PRO A 27 -15.63 10.95 -37.92
C PRO A 27 -16.61 12.11 -37.63
N ASN A 28 -17.64 11.89 -36.80
CA ASN A 28 -18.62 12.91 -36.41
C ASN A 28 -18.30 13.60 -35.08
N LEU A 29 -17.14 13.30 -34.48
CA LEU A 29 -16.62 13.99 -33.29
C LEU A 29 -15.38 14.78 -33.70
N LYS A 30 -15.51 16.09 -33.87
CA LYS A 30 -14.37 16.93 -34.23
C LYS A 30 -13.54 17.23 -32.99
N VAL A 31 -12.38 16.59 -32.84
CA VAL A 31 -11.46 16.88 -31.75
C VAL A 31 -10.85 18.26 -31.96
N PHE A 32 -10.90 19.10 -30.93
CA PHE A 32 -10.26 20.43 -30.93
C PHE A 32 -9.15 20.53 -29.90
N SER A 33 -9.16 19.69 -28.86
CA SER A 33 -8.06 19.59 -27.90
C SER A 33 -7.86 18.16 -27.42
N ALA A 34 -6.61 17.81 -27.15
CA ALA A 34 -6.25 16.58 -26.47
C ALA A 34 -5.03 16.82 -25.58
N HIS A 35 -5.17 16.49 -24.28
CA HIS A 35 -4.16 16.76 -23.27
C HIS A 35 -3.82 15.50 -22.50
N LEU A 36 -2.57 15.07 -22.62
CA LEU A 36 -2.01 13.95 -21.86
C LEU A 36 -1.29 14.48 -20.62
N HIS A 37 -1.85 14.24 -19.44
CA HIS A 37 -1.24 14.64 -18.18
C HIS A 37 -0.29 13.55 -17.68
N MET A 38 0.98 13.92 -17.54
CA MET A 38 2.06 13.11 -16.98
C MET A 38 2.58 13.70 -15.66
N ASP A 39 1.95 14.75 -15.15
CA ASP A 39 2.35 15.48 -13.95
C ASP A 39 1.47 15.16 -12.72
N GLU A 40 0.49 14.27 -12.89
CA GLU A 40 -0.44 13.85 -11.86
C GLU A 40 -0.16 12.44 -11.31
N ALA A 41 -0.98 12.00 -10.35
CA ALA A 41 -0.81 10.70 -9.68
C ALA A 41 -0.98 9.50 -10.62
N THR A 42 -1.77 9.62 -11.68
CA THR A 42 -1.94 8.60 -12.72
C THR A 42 -1.96 9.28 -14.09
N PRO A 43 -1.15 8.80 -15.06
CA PRO A 43 -1.23 9.28 -16.43
C PRO A 43 -2.64 9.17 -16.98
N HIS A 44 -3.18 10.25 -17.54
CA HIS A 44 -4.52 10.25 -18.13
C HIS A 44 -4.64 11.26 -19.27
N LEU A 45 -5.55 10.96 -20.18
CA LEU A 45 -5.77 11.71 -21.42
C LEU A 45 -7.16 12.35 -21.40
N HIS A 46 -7.23 13.67 -21.57
CA HIS A 46 -8.47 14.38 -21.90
C HIS A 46 -8.56 14.55 -23.41
N ILE A 47 -9.75 14.28 -23.97
CA ILE A 47 -10.05 14.50 -25.38
C ILE A 47 -11.31 15.37 -25.45
N ASP A 48 -11.14 16.60 -25.90
CA ASP A 48 -12.23 17.55 -26.06
C ASP A 48 -12.66 17.61 -27.53
N PHE A 49 -13.94 17.35 -27.77
CA PHE A 49 -14.49 17.30 -29.11
C PHE A 49 -15.84 18.00 -29.23
N VAL A 50 -16.14 18.44 -30.44
CA VAL A 50 -17.46 18.96 -30.81
C VAL A 50 -18.18 17.91 -31.66
N PRO A 51 -19.29 17.33 -31.17
CA PRO A 51 -20.08 16.40 -31.96
C PRO A 51 -20.86 17.15 -33.02
N PHE A 52 -20.86 16.67 -34.26
CA PHE A 52 -21.61 17.30 -35.34
C PHE A 52 -22.32 16.29 -36.25
N THR A 53 -23.39 16.74 -36.87
CA THR A 53 -24.14 15.99 -37.88
C THR A 53 -24.42 16.90 -39.08
N THR A 54 -24.47 16.33 -40.27
CA THR A 54 -24.71 17.03 -41.55
C THR A 54 -25.94 16.44 -42.25
N GLY A 55 -26.47 17.12 -43.28
CA GLY A 55 -27.63 16.62 -44.03
C GLY A 55 -28.96 16.85 -43.31
N SER A 56 -29.04 17.91 -42.50
CA SER A 56 -30.29 18.24 -41.83
C SER A 56 -31.27 18.95 -42.76
N ASN A 57 -32.43 18.33 -43.01
CA ASN A 57 -33.56 18.94 -43.74
C ASN A 57 -34.26 20.09 -42.96
N ARG A 58 -33.80 20.27 -41.72
CA ARG A 58 -34.30 21.01 -40.56
C ARG A 58 -34.07 22.51 -40.35
N GLY A 59 -33.47 23.31 -41.24
CA GLY A 59 -32.76 24.56 -40.87
C GLY A 59 -31.27 24.53 -41.27
N LEU A 60 -30.31 24.82 -40.37
CA LEU A 60 -28.86 24.67 -40.66
C LEU A 60 -28.52 23.22 -41.07
N ASP A 61 -27.74 23.07 -42.16
CA ASP A 61 -27.31 21.76 -42.66
C ASP A 61 -26.42 21.01 -41.66
N THR A 62 -25.41 21.70 -41.11
CA THR A 62 -24.51 21.18 -40.08
C THR A 62 -24.95 21.66 -38.69
N ARG A 63 -25.01 20.76 -37.70
CA ARG A 63 -25.43 21.07 -36.32
C ARG A 63 -24.63 20.32 -35.27
N VAL A 64 -24.60 20.89 -34.07
CA VAL A 64 -24.07 20.24 -32.88
C VAL A 64 -25.16 19.36 -32.25
N SER A 65 -24.92 18.05 -32.24
CA SER A 65 -25.84 17.08 -31.62
C SER A 65 -25.09 15.78 -31.38
N LEU A 66 -24.81 15.47 -30.11
CA LEU A 66 -24.11 14.23 -29.74
C LEU A 66 -24.89 12.99 -30.17
N LYS A 67 -26.19 12.97 -29.90
CA LYS A 67 -27.05 11.83 -30.26
C LYS A 67 -27.03 11.56 -31.77
N GLN A 68 -27.15 12.59 -32.60
CA GLN A 68 -27.17 12.42 -34.05
C GLN A 68 -25.78 12.14 -34.63
N ALA A 69 -24.72 12.70 -34.05
CA ALA A 69 -23.35 12.38 -34.40
C ALA A 69 -23.04 10.89 -34.18
N LEU A 70 -23.39 10.36 -33.00
CA LEU A 70 -23.22 8.93 -32.69
C LEU A 70 -24.12 8.04 -33.57
N ALA A 71 -25.36 8.45 -33.83
CA ALA A 71 -26.25 7.74 -34.74
C ALA A 71 -25.72 7.67 -36.18
N ALA A 72 -25.09 8.74 -36.68
CA ALA A 72 -24.45 8.76 -37.99
C ALA A 72 -23.26 7.79 -38.08
N GLN A 73 -22.60 7.53 -36.94
CA GLN A 73 -21.53 6.52 -36.81
C GLN A 73 -22.05 5.09 -36.61
N GLY A 74 -23.38 4.88 -36.56
CA GLY A 74 -23.99 3.54 -36.46
C GLY A 74 -24.48 3.15 -35.06
N PHE A 75 -24.32 4.00 -34.05
CA PHE A 75 -24.86 3.76 -32.70
C PHE A 75 -26.33 4.15 -32.67
N LYS A 76 -27.24 3.17 -32.69
CA LYS A 76 -28.68 3.45 -32.83
C LYS A 76 -29.39 3.62 -31.49
N GLY A 77 -28.76 3.16 -30.41
CA GLY A 77 -29.43 2.98 -29.14
C GLY A 77 -30.61 1.99 -29.26
N GLY A 78 -31.22 1.62 -28.15
CA GLY A 78 -32.38 0.73 -28.19
C GLY A 78 -33.22 0.79 -26.93
N THR A 79 -32.60 0.52 -25.78
CA THR A 79 -33.31 0.52 -24.49
C THR A 79 -32.95 1.76 -23.67
N ARG A 80 -33.67 1.98 -22.57
CA ARG A 80 -33.39 3.10 -21.64
C ARG A 80 -31.96 3.06 -21.07
N GLY A 81 -31.36 1.88 -20.96
CA GLY A 81 -29.99 1.68 -20.49
C GLY A 81 -28.96 1.48 -21.61
N ASP A 82 -29.39 1.29 -22.84
CA ASP A 82 -28.53 1.07 -24.01
C ASP A 82 -28.71 2.21 -25.01
N THR A 83 -28.23 3.39 -24.60
CA THR A 83 -28.25 4.60 -25.41
C THR A 83 -27.11 4.58 -26.43
N GLU A 84 -27.18 5.44 -27.44
CA GLU A 84 -26.10 5.65 -28.41
C GLU A 84 -24.77 5.95 -27.70
N TRP A 85 -24.85 6.73 -26.61
CA TRP A 85 -23.72 7.05 -25.75
C TRP A 85 -23.13 5.80 -25.09
N ASN A 86 -23.96 4.94 -24.49
CA ASN A 86 -23.45 3.75 -23.79
C ASN A 86 -22.82 2.75 -24.77
N GLN A 87 -23.42 2.56 -25.95
CA GLN A 87 -22.84 1.73 -27.01
C GLN A 87 -21.49 2.28 -27.47
N TRP A 88 -21.42 3.60 -27.68
CA TRP A 88 -20.18 4.28 -28.07
C TRP A 88 -19.09 4.18 -27.00
N VAL A 89 -19.42 4.45 -25.72
CA VAL A 89 -18.47 4.30 -24.59
C VAL A 89 -17.95 2.87 -24.51
N SER A 90 -18.82 1.87 -24.70
CA SER A 90 -18.40 0.46 -24.71
C SER A 90 -17.47 0.15 -25.88
N ALA A 91 -17.75 0.69 -27.07
CA ALA A 91 -16.91 0.53 -28.25
C ALA A 91 -15.53 1.18 -28.05
N GLU A 92 -15.45 2.40 -27.50
CA GLU A 92 -14.16 3.05 -27.21
C GLU A 92 -13.39 2.33 -26.11
N LYS A 93 -14.05 1.82 -25.06
CA LYS A 93 -13.39 0.94 -24.06
C LYS A 93 -12.81 -0.32 -24.69
N SER A 94 -13.54 -0.93 -25.61
CA SER A 94 -13.07 -2.13 -26.34
C SER A 94 -11.88 -1.80 -27.25
N ALA A 95 -11.93 -0.66 -27.95
CA ALA A 95 -10.81 -0.19 -28.77
C ALA A 95 -9.58 0.12 -27.91
N PHE A 96 -9.77 0.71 -26.72
CA PHE A 96 -8.69 0.96 -25.79
C PHE A 96 -8.10 -0.35 -25.23
N ALA A 97 -8.95 -1.31 -24.85
CA ALA A 97 -8.53 -2.62 -24.39
C ALA A 97 -7.73 -3.38 -25.46
N PHE A 98 -8.12 -3.27 -26.73
CA PHE A 98 -7.37 -3.86 -27.84
C PHE A 98 -5.94 -3.29 -27.93
N VAL A 99 -5.77 -1.97 -27.77
CA VAL A 99 -4.44 -1.35 -27.71
C VAL A 99 -3.69 -1.83 -26.48
N MET A 100 -4.32 -1.82 -25.30
CA MET A 100 -3.73 -2.30 -24.04
C MET A 100 -3.19 -3.73 -24.15
N GLU A 101 -3.92 -4.63 -24.82
CA GLU A 101 -3.52 -6.02 -25.02
C GLU A 101 -2.21 -6.14 -25.83
N GLN A 102 -1.98 -5.26 -26.80
CA GLN A 102 -0.71 -5.24 -27.57
C GLN A 102 0.50 -4.91 -26.69
N TYR A 103 0.27 -4.23 -25.56
CA TYR A 103 1.28 -3.90 -24.56
C TYR A 103 1.26 -4.86 -23.36
N GLY A 104 0.51 -5.96 -23.43
CA GLY A 104 0.42 -6.98 -22.38
C GLY A 104 -0.41 -6.56 -21.16
N ILE A 105 -1.31 -5.59 -21.32
CA ILE A 105 -2.21 -5.14 -20.24
C ILE A 105 -3.61 -5.68 -20.50
N GLU A 106 -4.13 -6.45 -19.54
CA GLU A 106 -5.48 -7.02 -19.62
C GLU A 106 -6.53 -6.08 -19.02
N TRP A 107 -7.69 -5.99 -19.67
CA TRP A 107 -8.81 -5.23 -19.15
C TRP A 107 -9.62 -6.07 -18.14
N GLU A 108 -9.47 -5.75 -16.85
CA GLU A 108 -10.26 -6.39 -15.79
C GLU A 108 -11.70 -5.87 -15.74
N HIS A 109 -12.67 -6.76 -15.97
CA HIS A 109 -14.09 -6.44 -15.88
C HIS A 109 -14.60 -6.62 -14.44
N LYS A 110 -14.50 -5.56 -13.62
CA LYS A 110 -14.93 -5.58 -12.21
C LYS A 110 -16.42 -5.90 -11.99
N GLY A 111 -17.26 -5.79 -13.03
CA GLY A 111 -18.69 -6.12 -12.95
C GLY A 111 -19.52 -5.23 -12.01
N THR A 112 -18.89 -4.23 -11.39
CA THR A 112 -19.53 -3.28 -10.48
C THR A 112 -20.00 -2.03 -11.23
N HIS A 113 -21.19 -1.55 -10.89
CA HIS A 113 -21.69 -0.26 -11.37
C HIS A 113 -21.55 0.76 -10.24
N GLU A 114 -20.35 1.32 -10.13
CA GLU A 114 -20.09 2.39 -9.18
C GLU A 114 -20.58 3.74 -9.73
N LYS A 115 -21.12 4.58 -8.84
CA LYS A 115 -21.51 5.93 -9.22
C LYS A 115 -20.26 6.74 -9.54
N HIS A 116 -20.33 7.56 -10.58
CA HIS A 116 -19.28 8.54 -10.86
C HIS A 116 -19.15 9.49 -9.67
N LEU A 117 -17.97 9.52 -9.05
CA LEU A 117 -17.64 10.43 -7.94
C LEU A 117 -16.87 11.63 -8.49
N SER A 118 -17.04 12.79 -7.85
CA SER A 118 -16.13 13.92 -8.11
C SER A 118 -14.74 13.59 -7.56
N VAL A 119 -13.70 14.24 -8.07
CA VAL A 119 -12.32 14.08 -7.56
C VAL A 119 -12.23 14.36 -6.06
N LEU A 120 -13.00 15.33 -5.56
CA LEU A 120 -13.02 15.68 -4.13
C LEU A 120 -13.71 14.61 -3.29
N ASP A 121 -14.84 14.09 -3.77
CA ASP A 121 -15.58 13.04 -3.06
C ASP A 121 -14.77 11.75 -3.02
N TYR A 122 -14.11 11.39 -4.13
CA TYR A 122 -13.21 10.25 -4.20
C TYR A 122 -12.03 10.40 -3.22
N LYS A 123 -11.33 11.55 -3.23
CA LYS A 123 -10.24 11.83 -2.28
C LYS A 123 -10.70 11.80 -0.82
N LYS A 124 -11.94 12.22 -0.54
CA LYS A 124 -12.51 12.17 0.80
C LYS A 124 -12.76 10.73 1.25
N GLN A 125 -13.25 9.88 0.36
CA GLN A 125 -13.46 8.45 0.64
C GLN A 125 -12.13 7.73 0.90
N GLU A 126 -11.13 7.92 0.04
CA GLU A 126 -9.78 7.34 0.20
C GLU A 126 -9.10 7.82 1.49
N ARG A 127 -9.27 9.09 1.86
CA ARG A 127 -8.74 9.59 3.14
C ARG A 127 -9.44 8.94 4.33
N ALA A 128 -10.73 8.67 4.24
CA ALA A 128 -11.47 8.03 5.33
C ALA A 128 -11.00 6.59 5.56
N THR A 129 -10.75 5.83 4.47
CA THR A 129 -10.20 4.47 4.56
C THR A 129 -8.76 4.48 5.07
N GLU A 130 -7.93 5.43 4.65
CA GLU A 130 -6.57 5.61 5.18
C GLU A 130 -6.58 5.93 6.69
N LEU A 131 -7.47 6.81 7.14
CA LEU A 131 -7.61 7.14 8.57
C LEU A 131 -8.03 5.94 9.41
N GLU A 132 -8.90 5.08 8.89
CA GLU A 132 -9.31 3.84 9.56
C GLU A 132 -8.12 2.87 9.73
N GLN A 133 -7.34 2.68 8.66
CA GLN A 133 -6.13 1.84 8.71
C GLN A 133 -5.07 2.40 9.67
N LEU A 134 -4.85 3.71 9.67
CA LEU A 134 -3.94 4.36 10.60
C LEU A 134 -4.43 4.27 12.04
N GLY A 135 -5.74 4.42 12.26
CA GLY A 135 -6.37 4.24 13.57
C GLY A 135 -6.12 2.84 14.15
N ALA A 136 -6.34 1.80 13.35
CA ALA A 136 -6.05 0.42 13.75
C ALA A 136 -4.56 0.20 14.08
N LYS A 137 -3.66 0.79 13.29
CA LYS A 137 -2.21 0.71 13.55
C LYS A 137 -1.78 1.44 14.80
N ILE A 138 -2.42 2.57 15.12
CA ILE A 138 -2.18 3.29 16.38
C ILE A 138 -2.64 2.45 17.56
N GLU A 139 -3.81 1.82 17.46
CA GLU A 139 -4.32 0.94 18.52
C GLU A 139 -3.39 -0.24 18.77
N GLU A 140 -2.94 -0.91 17.71
CA GLU A 140 -1.93 -1.97 17.78
C GLU A 140 -0.66 -1.48 18.49
N LYS A 141 -0.09 -0.36 18.04
CA LYS A 141 1.14 0.19 18.63
C LYS A 141 0.94 0.66 20.08
N GLN A 142 -0.24 1.15 20.43
CA GLN A 142 -0.56 1.53 21.80
C GLN A 142 -0.62 0.30 22.70
N THR A 143 -1.19 -0.82 22.23
CA THR A 143 -1.21 -2.07 23.00
C THR A 143 0.20 -2.63 23.19
N GLU A 144 1.04 -2.65 22.15
CA GLU A 144 2.45 -3.03 22.24
C GLU A 144 3.20 -2.15 23.25
N PHE A 145 2.99 -0.84 23.18
CA PHE A 145 3.61 0.12 24.09
C PHE A 145 3.20 -0.12 25.55
N ASN A 146 1.91 -0.36 25.81
CA ASN A 146 1.42 -0.62 27.17
C ASN A 146 2.05 -1.90 27.75
N VAL A 147 2.15 -2.98 26.97
CA VAL A 147 2.79 -4.22 27.40
C VAL A 147 4.28 -4.02 27.70
N LEU A 148 4.99 -3.27 26.84
CA LEU A 148 6.38 -2.92 27.09
C LEU A 148 6.55 -2.06 28.34
N SER A 149 5.64 -1.10 28.55
CA SER A 149 5.63 -0.25 29.74
C SER A 149 5.42 -1.05 31.02
N GLU A 150 4.47 -1.99 31.05
CA GLU A 150 4.28 -2.90 32.19
C GLU A 150 5.53 -3.75 32.44
N ARG A 151 6.19 -4.20 31.38
CA ARG A 151 7.43 -4.99 31.50
C ARG A 151 8.58 -4.17 32.09
N VAL A 152 8.70 -2.89 31.71
CA VAL A 152 9.71 -1.99 32.30
C VAL A 152 9.43 -1.78 33.79
N LEU A 153 8.17 -1.52 34.18
CA LEU A 153 7.79 -1.40 35.59
C LEU A 153 8.14 -2.66 36.39
N ASN A 154 7.84 -3.84 35.86
CA ASN A 154 8.21 -5.11 36.50
C ASN A 154 9.73 -5.29 36.66
N TYR A 155 10.53 -4.79 35.71
CA TYR A 155 11.99 -4.83 35.82
C TYR A 155 12.52 -3.85 36.87
N ASP A 156 11.92 -2.65 36.95
CA ASP A 156 12.26 -1.65 37.96
C ASP A 156 11.96 -2.17 39.37
N ASP A 157 10.79 -2.78 39.58
CA ASP A 157 10.43 -3.45 40.84
C ASP A 157 11.41 -4.60 41.18
N GLY A 158 11.82 -5.38 40.17
CA GLY A 158 12.80 -6.46 40.35
C GLY A 158 14.18 -5.93 40.77
N LEU A 159 14.62 -4.81 40.19
CA LEU A 159 15.87 -4.14 40.55
C LEU A 159 15.83 -3.60 41.97
N GLU A 160 14.72 -3.01 42.40
CA GLU A 160 14.56 -2.53 43.78
C GLU A 160 14.62 -3.68 44.78
N ASN A 161 13.92 -4.79 44.50
CA ASN A 161 13.98 -5.98 45.34
C ASN A 161 15.39 -6.57 45.45
N LEU A 162 16.14 -6.63 44.34
CA LEU A 162 17.52 -7.11 44.35
C LEU A 162 18.44 -6.21 45.17
N LYS A 163 18.29 -4.89 45.07
CA LYS A 163 19.04 -3.94 45.92
C LYS A 163 18.73 -4.15 47.40
N ASN A 164 17.45 -4.31 47.75
CA ASN A 164 17.04 -4.56 49.13
C ASN A 164 17.60 -5.90 49.65
N MET A 165 17.67 -6.93 48.81
CA MET A 165 18.30 -8.21 49.18
C MET A 165 19.81 -8.09 49.36
N GLU A 166 20.49 -7.33 48.49
CA GLU A 166 21.93 -7.05 48.60
C GLU A 166 22.25 -6.34 49.92
N GLU A 167 21.52 -5.27 50.25
CA GLU A 167 21.66 -4.57 51.54
C GLU A 167 21.40 -5.50 52.73
N MET A 168 20.40 -6.37 52.64
CA MET A 168 20.09 -7.34 53.69
C MET A 168 21.21 -8.35 53.89
N LEU A 169 21.82 -8.86 52.82
CA LEU A 169 22.94 -9.81 52.91
C LEU A 169 24.19 -9.17 53.55
N ASP A 170 24.44 -7.89 53.29
CA ASP A 170 25.59 -7.16 53.85
C ASP A 170 25.37 -6.78 55.32
N THR A 171 24.13 -6.49 55.73
CA THR A 171 23.81 -5.93 57.06
C THR A 171 23.27 -6.95 58.06
N ALA A 172 22.65 -8.04 57.62
CA ALA A 172 22.00 -9.00 58.53
C ALA A 172 23.02 -9.92 59.23
N PRO A 173 23.04 -9.98 60.58
CA PRO A 173 24.02 -10.74 61.35
C PRO A 173 24.05 -12.24 61.06
N GLU A 174 22.94 -12.80 60.59
CA GLU A 174 22.77 -14.22 60.27
C GLU A 174 23.50 -14.67 58.99
N TYR A 175 23.80 -13.72 58.09
CA TYR A 175 24.57 -13.96 56.87
C TYR A 175 26.02 -13.47 56.96
N GLN A 176 26.38 -12.77 58.05
CA GLN A 176 27.76 -12.37 58.30
C GLN A 176 28.60 -13.56 58.77
N LEU A 177 29.56 -13.96 57.93
CA LEU A 177 30.50 -15.02 58.25
C LEU A 177 31.43 -14.58 59.39
N SER A 178 31.47 -15.34 60.48
CA SER A 178 32.48 -15.09 61.52
C SER A 178 33.88 -15.35 60.97
N GLU A 179 34.79 -14.38 61.15
CA GLU A 179 36.17 -14.43 60.65
C GLU A 179 36.96 -15.66 61.13
N ASN A 180 36.47 -16.37 62.15
CA ASN A 180 37.18 -17.48 62.80
C ASN A 180 36.83 -18.87 62.26
N SER A 181 35.92 -18.98 61.27
CA SER A 181 35.38 -20.27 60.82
C SER A 181 36.26 -21.06 59.83
N TRP A 182 37.30 -20.46 59.25
CA TRP A 182 38.14 -21.12 58.23
C TRP A 182 39.59 -21.41 58.63
N ARG A 183 39.92 -21.43 59.94
CA ARG A 183 41.23 -21.95 60.40
C ARG A 183 41.35 -23.46 60.14
N TYR A 184 41.56 -23.84 58.88
CA TYR A 184 42.18 -25.12 58.55
C TYR A 184 43.59 -25.13 59.13
N ARG A 185 43.84 -26.08 60.03
CA ARG A 185 45.17 -26.44 60.49
C ARG A 185 45.95 -27.00 59.31
N VAL A 186 46.88 -26.21 58.78
CA VAL A 186 47.89 -26.72 57.84
C VAL A 186 48.97 -27.40 58.68
N GLU A 187 48.90 -28.73 58.83
CA GLU A 187 50.06 -29.47 59.36
C GLU A 187 51.08 -29.70 58.22
N PRO A 188 52.38 -29.54 58.47
CA PRO A 188 53.40 -29.72 57.45
C PRO A 188 53.49 -31.21 57.08
N MET A 189 53.04 -31.54 55.87
CA MET A 189 53.10 -32.91 55.34
C MET A 189 54.57 -33.25 55.00
N GLY A 190 55.23 -33.93 55.93
CA GLY A 190 56.47 -34.66 55.67
C GLY A 190 56.20 -35.85 54.75
N GLU A 191 57.03 -35.98 53.72
CA GLU A 191 57.18 -37.11 52.79
C GLU A 191 55.94 -37.55 51.97
N CYS A 192 56.01 -37.25 50.67
CA CYS A 192 55.17 -37.81 49.63
C CYS A 192 55.16 -39.36 49.64
N ARG A 193 53.97 -39.96 49.78
CA ARG A 193 53.65 -41.24 49.15
C ARG A 193 52.31 -41.14 48.40
N LYS A 194 52.38 -41.61 47.15
CA LYS A 194 51.36 -41.58 46.08
C LYS A 194 49.97 -42.01 46.55
N ILE A 195 48.96 -41.18 46.31
CA ILE A 195 47.61 -41.67 46.00
C ILE A 195 47.08 -40.91 44.78
N ARG A 196 46.73 -41.69 43.77
CA ARG A 196 46.29 -41.28 42.44
C ARG A 196 44.78 -41.51 42.38
N THR A 197 43.97 -40.46 42.29
CA THR A 197 42.59 -40.61 41.77
C THR A 197 42.16 -39.36 41.02
N LEU A 198 41.87 -39.56 39.73
CA LEU A 198 41.22 -38.62 38.82
C LEU A 198 39.78 -38.35 39.28
N ILE A 199 39.31 -37.11 39.17
CA ILE A 199 38.02 -36.81 38.50
C ILE A 199 38.20 -35.51 37.68
N ARG A 200 38.09 -35.65 36.35
CA ARG A 200 37.80 -34.56 35.39
C ARG A 200 36.30 -34.35 35.34
N TYR A 201 35.85 -33.11 35.16
CA TYR A 201 34.77 -32.59 34.28
C TYR A 201 34.68 -31.09 34.63
N GLY A 202 34.63 -30.08 33.77
CA GLY A 202 34.59 -29.87 32.33
C GLY A 202 34.48 -28.35 32.13
N THR A 203 34.98 -27.84 30.99
CA THR A 203 34.54 -26.65 30.21
C THR A 203 33.41 -25.77 30.78
N THR A 204 33.42 -24.43 30.71
CA THR A 204 33.80 -23.54 29.59
C THR A 204 33.88 -22.08 30.06
N ARG A 205 34.69 -21.29 29.35
CA ARG A 205 34.62 -19.82 29.25
C ARG A 205 33.26 -19.36 28.70
N ASN A 206 32.76 -18.22 29.20
CA ASN A 206 32.70 -16.98 28.43
C ASN A 206 32.85 -15.81 29.40
#